data_AF-A0A8J6N616-F1
#
_entry.id   AF-A0A8J6N616-F1
#
_cell.length_a   1.000
_cell.length_b   1.000
_cell.length_c   1.000
_cell.angle_alpha   90.00
_cell.angle_beta   90.00
_cell.angle_gamma   90.00
#
_symmetry.space_group_name_H-M   'P 1'
#
loop_
_entity.id
_entity.type
_entity.pdbx_description
1 polymer ?
#
loop_
_entity_poly.entity_id
_entity_poly.type
_entity_poly.pdbx_seq_one_letter_code
_entity_poly.pdbx_strand_id
1 'polypeptide(L)'
;MLAKILPFVDWLKGYRFDDLRTDALSGLTVALVLIPQSMAYAQLAGLPAHYGLYASFIPPMLAALFGSSRQLQTGPVAVVSLM
;
A
#
# COMPACT_ATOMS: atom_id res chain seq x y z
N MET A 1 16.15 -5.75 -19.16
CA MET A 1 16.67 -4.74 -18.21
C MET A 1 15.53 -3.92 -17.59
N LEU A 2 14.53 -3.49 -18.36
CA LEU A 2 13.39 -2.69 -17.85
C LEU A 2 12.57 -3.38 -16.75
N ALA A 3 12.28 -4.68 -16.87
CA ALA A 3 11.56 -5.46 -15.85
C ALA A 3 12.29 -5.61 -14.50
N LYS A 4 13.63 -5.42 -14.48
CA LYS A 4 14.40 -5.36 -13.22
C LYS A 4 14.23 -4.03 -12.48
N ILE A 5 13.86 -2.97 -13.19
CA ILE A 5 13.71 -1.60 -12.65
C ILE A 5 12.23 -1.29 -12.40
N LEU A 6 11.34 -1.80 -13.27
CA LEU A 6 9.89 -1.66 -13.21
C LEU A 6 9.25 -3.05 -13.17
N PRO A 7 9.30 -3.73 -12.00
CA PRO A 7 8.73 -5.08 -11.85
C PRO A 7 7.22 -5.11 -12.11
N PHE A 8 6.55 -3.95 -12.08
CA PHE A 8 5.11 -3.89 -12.36
C PHE A 8 4.69 -4.33 -13.75
N VAL A 9 5.61 -4.22 -14.71
CA VAL A 9 5.38 -4.60 -16.10
C VAL A 9 5.21 -6.12 -16.23
N ASP A 10 5.82 -6.93 -15.35
CA ASP A 10 5.73 -8.38 -15.46
C ASP A 10 4.41 -8.94 -14.93
N TRP A 11 3.80 -8.36 -13.89
CA TRP A 11 2.47 -8.80 -13.43
C TRP A 11 1.32 -8.21 -14.24
N LEU A 12 1.56 -7.14 -15.00
CA LEU A 12 0.60 -6.63 -15.98
C LEU A 12 0.45 -7.57 -17.20
N LYS A 13 1.46 -8.39 -17.49
CA LYS A 13 1.40 -9.40 -18.56
C LYS A 13 0.44 -10.51 -18.16
N GLY A 14 -0.71 -10.57 -18.85
CA GLY A 14 -1.75 -11.56 -18.58
C GLY A 14 -2.80 -11.09 -17.56
N TYR A 15 -2.78 -9.82 -17.18
CA TYR A 15 -3.80 -9.23 -16.31
C TYR A 15 -5.17 -9.22 -17.00
N ARG A 16 -6.16 -9.90 -16.40
CA ARG A 16 -7.51 -9.98 -16.94
C ARG A 16 -8.45 -9.04 -16.22
N PHE A 17 -9.59 -8.76 -16.86
CA PHE A 17 -10.65 -7.93 -16.26
C PHE A 17 -11.24 -8.54 -14.97
N ASP A 18 -11.20 -9.87 -14.84
CA ASP A 18 -11.61 -10.58 -13.62
C ASP A 18 -10.64 -10.34 -12.45
N ASP A 19 -9.34 -10.20 -12.73
CA ASP A 19 -8.34 -9.85 -11.73
C ASP A 19 -8.57 -8.43 -11.20
N LEU A 20 -8.95 -7.49 -12.07
CA LEU A 20 -9.28 -6.11 -11.67
C LEU A 20 -10.43 -6.05 -10.67
N ARG A 21 -11.49 -6.85 -10.87
CA ARG A 21 -12.62 -6.90 -9.94
C ARG A 21 -12.21 -7.45 -8.58
N THR A 22 -11.39 -8.50 -8.60
CA THR A 22 -10.91 -9.16 -7.38
C THR A 22 -9.96 -8.24 -6.62
N ASP A 23 -9.00 -7.63 -7.31
CA ASP A 23 -8.06 -6.66 -6.74
C ASP A 23 -8.77 -5.42 -6.20
N ALA A 24 -9.82 -4.92 -6.86
CA ALA A 24 -10.59 -3.78 -6.39
C ALA A 24 -11.30 -4.08 -5.06
N LEU A 25 -11.92 -5.26 -4.93
CA LEU A 25 -12.56 -5.71 -3.69
C LEU A 25 -11.53 -5.92 -2.57
N SER A 26 -10.41 -6.58 -2.87
CA SER A 26 -9.33 -6.78 -1.90
C SER A 26 -8.71 -5.45 -1.48
N GLY A 27 -8.45 -4.54 -2.42
CA GLY A 27 -7.91 -3.20 -2.17
C GLY A 27 -8.85 -2.36 -1.29
N LEU A 28 -10.16 -2.40 -1.56
CA LEU A 28 -11.16 -1.73 -0.72
C LEU A 28 -11.15 -2.28 0.71
N THR A 29 -11.12 -3.61 0.86
CA THR A 29 -11.08 -4.28 2.17
C THR A 29 -9.83 -3.87 2.95
N VAL A 30 -8.66 -3.86 2.28
CA VAL A 30 -7.38 -3.44 2.88
C VAL A 30 -7.42 -1.95 3.25
N ALA A 31 -7.95 -1.09 2.38
CA ALA A 31 -8.05 0.35 2.64
C ALA A 31 -8.89 0.66 3.89
N LEU A 32 -10.02 -0.03 4.06
CA LEU A 32 -10.90 0.13 5.22
C LEU A 32 -10.20 -0.19 6.54
N VAL A 33 -9.26 -1.14 6.55
CA VAL A 33 -8.46 -1.47 7.74
C VAL A 33 -7.26 -0.52 7.89
N LEU A 34 -6.61 -0.17 6.78
CA LEU A 34 -5.39 0.63 6.77
C LEU A 34 -5.62 2.07 7.24
N ILE A 35 -6.76 2.69 6.88
CA ILE A 35 -7.07 4.07 7.27
C ILE A 35 -7.09 4.26 8.80
N PRO A 36 -7.95 3.55 9.57
CA PRO A 36 -7.96 3.70 11.02
C PRO A 36 -6.65 3.27 11.67
N GLN A 37 -6.00 2.21 11.17
CA GLN A 37 -4.71 1.76 11.68
C GLN A 37 -3.62 2.83 11.53
N SER A 38 -3.54 3.48 10.37
CA SER A 38 -2.51 4.49 10.09
C SER A 38 -2.71 5.78 10.89
N MET A 39 -3.98 6.16 11.14
CA MET A 39 -4.30 7.26 12.05
C MET A 39 -3.85 6.97 13.48
N ALA A 40 -4.08 5.74 13.98
CA ALA A 40 -3.61 5.33 15.30
C ALA A 40 -2.07 5.35 15.38
N TYR A 41 -1.38 4.90 14.33
CA TYR A 41 0.09 4.93 14.27
C TYR A 41 0.66 6.36 14.25
N ALA A 42 0.03 7.29 13.55
CA ALA A 42 0.41 8.71 13.61
C ALA A 42 0.28 9.27 15.04
N GLN A 43 -0.80 8.91 15.75
CA GLN A 43 -0.98 9.32 17.15
C GLN A 43 0.05 8.70 18.08
N LEU A 44 0.43 7.42 17.87
CA LEU A 44 1.50 6.77 18.64
C LEU A 44 2.86 7.46 18.43
N ALA A 45 3.11 7.98 17.23
CA ALA A 45 4.31 8.77 16.90
C ALA A 45 4.24 10.23 17.41
N GLY A 46 3.20 10.62 18.15
CA GLY A 46 3.00 12.00 18.63
C GLY A 46 2.59 13.01 17.55
N LEU A 47 2.21 12.53 16.35
CA LEU A 47 1.76 13.35 15.23
C LEU A 47 0.23 13.46 15.19
N PRO A 48 -0.32 14.51 14.54
CA PRO A 48 -1.74 14.59 14.26
C PRO A 48 -2.23 13.42 13.39
N ALA A 49 -3.44 12.91 13.66
CA ALA A 49 -4.00 11.74 12.97
C ALA A 49 -4.08 11.87 11.44
N HIS A 50 -4.24 13.09 10.90
CA HIS A 50 -4.27 13.32 9.45
C HIS A 50 -2.95 12.97 8.75
N TYR A 51 -1.82 12.96 9.46
CA TYR A 51 -0.56 12.44 8.91
C TYR A 51 -0.64 10.95 8.60
N GLY A 52 -1.45 10.20 9.34
CA GLY A 52 -1.75 8.80 9.05
C GLY A 52 -2.42 8.59 7.69
N LEU A 53 -3.21 9.57 7.22
CA LEU A 53 -3.84 9.51 5.89
C LEU A 53 -2.83 9.71 4.76
N TYR A 54 -1.85 10.60 4.95
CA TYR A 54 -0.77 10.76 3.98
C TYR A 54 0.13 9.52 3.93
N ALA A 55 0.42 8.95 5.10
CA ALA A 55 1.23 7.74 5.23
C ALA A 55 0.54 6.48 4.66
N SER A 56 -0.79 6.41 4.71
CA SER A 56 -1.55 5.28 4.15
C SER A 56 -1.82 5.37 2.65
N PHE A 57 -1.56 6.52 2.02
CA PHE A 57 -1.86 6.73 0.61
C PHE A 57 -0.61 6.85 -0.27
N ILE A 58 0.26 7.83 -0.01
CA ILE A 58 1.39 8.15 -0.91
C ILE A 58 2.43 7.02 -0.95
N PRO A 59 2.96 6.53 0.19
CA PRO A 59 3.97 5.48 0.15
C PRO A 59 3.47 4.17 -0.47
N PRO A 60 2.28 3.64 -0.12
CA PRO A 60 1.78 2.40 -0.72
C PRO A 60 1.53 2.52 -2.22
N MET A 61 1.05 3.67 -2.69
CA MET A 61 0.85 3.94 -4.12
C MET A 61 2.18 3.90 -4.88
N LEU A 62 3.23 4.55 -4.35
CA LEU A 62 4.55 4.51 -4.96
C LEU A 62 5.15 3.11 -4.90
N ALA A 63 5.06 2.44 -3.75
CA ALA A 63 5.58 1.10 -3.55
C ALA A 63 4.90 0.06 -4.45
N ALA A 64 3.60 0.20 -4.76
CA ALA A 64 2.91 -0.68 -5.69
C ALA A 64 3.50 -0.65 -7.11
N LEU A 65 4.10 0.48 -7.53
CA LEU A 65 4.76 0.61 -8.84
C LEU A 65 6.14 -0.07 -8.88
N PHE A 66 6.84 -0.12 -7.74
CA PHE A 66 8.19 -0.69 -7.64
C PHE A 66 8.23 -2.04 -6.93
N GLY A 67 7.08 -2.54 -6.48
CA GLY A 67 6.94 -3.80 -5.78
C GLY A 67 7.18 -5.00 -6.70
N SER A 68 8.03 -5.92 -6.26
CA SER A 68 8.27 -7.19 -6.96
C SER A 68 7.15 -8.22 -6.78
N SER A 69 6.20 -7.96 -5.86
CA SER A 69 5.07 -8.84 -5.56
C SER A 69 3.75 -8.09 -5.63
N ARG A 70 2.76 -8.71 -6.30
CA ARG A 70 1.41 -8.16 -6.51
C ARG A 70 0.59 -8.12 -5.21
N GLN A 71 0.88 -9.00 -4.24
CA GLN A 71 0.17 -9.04 -2.96
C GLN A 71 0.88 -8.26 -1.84
N LEU A 72 2.02 -7.63 -2.12
CA LEU A 72 2.77 -6.93 -1.08
C LEU A 72 2.09 -5.60 -0.75
N GLN A 73 1.50 -5.52 0.45
CA GLN A 73 1.08 -4.26 1.03
C GLN A 73 2.26 -3.63 1.78
N THR A 74 2.60 -2.40 1.44
CA THR A 74 3.46 -1.55 2.26
C THR A 74 2.60 -0.50 2.94
N GLY A 75 2.99 -0.05 4.12
CA GLY A 75 2.24 0.90 4.91
C GLY A 75 2.95 1.23 6.22
N PRO A 76 2.45 2.21 6.99
CA PRO A 76 3.01 2.54 8.29
C PRO A 76 2.90 1.33 9.22
N VAL A 77 3.99 1.03 9.95
CA VAL A 77 4.09 -0.09 10.88
C VAL A 77 4.30 0.45 12.29
N ALA A 78 3.66 -0.17 13.28
CA ALA A 78 3.75 0.24 14.69
C ALA A 78 5.21 0.40 15.18
N VAL A 79 6.11 -0.50 14.76
CA VAL A 79 7.54 -0.46 15.13
C VAL A 79 8.21 0.83 14.68
N VAL A 80 7.92 1.29 13.45
CA VAL A 80 8.49 2.53 12.89
C VAL A 80 7.90 3.76 13.59
N SER A 81 6.71 3.66 14.17
CA SER A 81 6.04 4.78 14.86
C SER A 81 6.53 4.99 16.29
N LEU A 82 7.24 4.00 16.85
CA LEU A 82 7.78 4.02 18.21
C LEU A 82 9.30 4.29 18.26
N MET A 83 9.96 4.33 17.10
CA MET A 83 11.39 4.64 16.94
C MET A 83 11.59 6.13 16.76
#